data_AF-A0A812IGE0-F1
#
_entry.id   AF-A0A812IGE0-F1
#
_cell.length_a   1.000
_cell.length_b   1.000
_cell.length_c   1.000
_cell.angle_alpha   90.00
_cell.angle_beta   90.00
_cell.angle_gamma   90.00
#
_symmetry.space_group_name_H-M   'P 1'
#
loop_
_entity.id
_entity.type
_entity.pdbx_description
1 polymer ?
#
loop_
_entity_poly.entity_id
_entity_poly.type
_entity_poly.pdbx_seq_one_letter_code
_entity_poly.pdbx_strand_id
1 'polypeptide(L)'
;MHKDHASFAKAVYNQGEESSTYQTFRAVLDTLREIETEFFLLENVDMTSADDYNGAGDCNFENVMLSLRQQGFAVKAYRIQSSDYGVPQRRVRLFFVGFNKKLHPNPKFDNIAKRLQGMKLKCQPPADFLLPADSCVVTGEITRREFAILKAEVRAENRKAKKDTKDKDKDKDEDDGIEKEFSKWKGVHMELAEKRLLV
;
A
#
# COMPACT_ATOMS: atom_id res chain seq x y z
N MET A 1 -30.34 19.27 17.43
CA MET A 1 -29.20 19.07 16.50
C MET A 1 -27.98 18.75 17.35
N HIS A 2 -27.50 17.52 17.24
CA HIS A 2 -26.61 16.82 18.18
C HIS A 2 -25.19 17.40 18.23
N LYS A 3 -24.66 17.58 19.44
CA LYS A 3 -23.33 18.10 19.75
C LYS A 3 -22.21 17.04 19.63
N ASP A 4 -22.48 15.90 19.01
CA ASP A 4 -21.67 14.68 19.23
C ASP A 4 -20.72 14.34 18.06
N HIS A 5 -20.82 15.04 16.93
CA HIS A 5 -19.70 15.14 15.97
C HIS A 5 -18.46 15.75 16.62
N ALA A 6 -18.63 16.45 17.75
CA ALA A 6 -17.55 17.09 18.47
C ALA A 6 -16.54 16.08 19.06
N SER A 7 -16.87 14.83 19.35
CA SER A 7 -15.86 13.90 19.91
C SER A 7 -14.86 13.42 18.86
N PHE A 8 -15.34 13.05 17.66
CA PHE A 8 -14.48 12.68 16.54
C PHE A 8 -13.76 13.92 15.95
N ALA A 9 -14.43 15.08 15.93
CA ALA A 9 -13.80 16.33 15.56
C ALA A 9 -12.74 16.77 16.58
N LYS A 10 -12.98 16.70 17.90
CA LYS A 10 -12.06 17.16 18.96
C LYS A 10 -10.76 16.35 19.03
N ALA A 11 -10.81 15.06 18.69
CA ALA A 11 -9.59 14.24 18.55
C ALA A 11 -8.74 14.67 17.33
N VAL A 12 -9.35 15.32 16.32
CA VAL A 12 -8.71 15.78 15.08
C VAL A 12 -8.39 17.29 15.10
N TYR A 13 -9.10 18.08 15.91
CA TYR A 13 -9.13 19.55 15.89
C TYR A 13 -7.94 20.26 16.55
N ASN A 14 -6.83 19.58 16.86
CA ASN A 14 -5.70 20.24 17.51
C ASN A 14 -4.91 21.20 16.58
N GLN A 15 -5.29 21.36 15.31
CA GLN A 15 -4.56 22.20 14.34
C GLN A 15 -5.42 23.07 13.40
N GLY A 16 -6.73 23.20 13.62
CA GLY A 16 -7.57 24.18 12.89
C GLY A 16 -7.96 23.81 11.45
N GLU A 17 -7.57 22.63 10.95
CA GLU A 17 -8.04 22.06 9.68
C GLU A 17 -8.62 20.66 9.89
N GLU A 18 -9.76 20.38 9.25
CA GLU A 18 -10.42 19.07 9.28
C GLU A 18 -9.60 18.06 8.45
N SER A 19 -9.11 16.99 9.07
CA SER A 19 -8.36 15.94 8.37
C SER A 19 -9.16 15.34 7.20
N SER A 20 -8.49 15.05 6.08
CA SER A 20 -9.09 14.37 4.93
C SER A 20 -9.75 13.03 5.30
N THR A 21 -9.22 12.32 6.30
CA THR A 21 -9.80 11.09 6.85
C THR A 21 -11.16 11.36 7.50
N TYR A 22 -11.26 12.43 8.29
CA TYR A 22 -12.51 12.85 8.92
C TYR A 22 -13.56 13.23 7.87
N GLN A 23 -13.17 14.03 6.88
CA GLN A 23 -14.06 14.45 5.79
C GLN A 23 -14.61 13.25 5.02
N THR A 24 -13.76 12.27 4.73
CA THR A 24 -14.15 11.03 4.04
C THR A 24 -15.14 10.22 4.89
N PHE A 25 -14.87 10.04 6.18
CA PHE A 25 -15.78 9.31 7.07
C PHE A 25 -17.12 10.04 7.27
N ARG A 26 -17.10 11.37 7.37
CA ARG A 26 -18.32 12.18 7.43
C ARG A 26 -19.18 12.00 6.18
N ALA A 27 -18.58 12.02 4.99
CA ALA A 27 -19.29 11.77 3.74
C ALA A 27 -19.95 10.39 3.71
N VAL A 28 -19.29 9.36 4.27
CA VAL A 28 -19.91 8.03 4.45
C VAL A 28 -21.14 8.10 5.35
N LEU A 29 -21.07 8.79 6.49
CA LEU A 29 -22.21 8.93 7.40
C LEU A 29 -23.39 9.66 6.75
N ASP A 30 -23.11 10.72 5.98
CA ASP A 30 -24.14 11.47 5.28
C ASP A 30 -24.76 10.62 4.16
N THR A 31 -23.95 9.88 3.41
CA THR A 31 -24.43 8.92 2.39
C THR A 31 -25.36 7.87 2.99
N LEU A 32 -24.96 7.24 4.11
CA LEU A 32 -25.78 6.22 4.79
C LEU A 32 -27.14 6.76 5.24
N ARG A 33 -27.22 8.05 5.58
CA ARG A 33 -28.46 8.72 5.98
C ARG A 33 -29.36 9.01 4.79
N GLU A 34 -28.78 9.42 3.67
CA GLU A 34 -29.53 9.80 2.47
C GLU A 34 -30.16 8.61 1.75
N ILE A 35 -29.48 7.46 1.69
CA ILE A 35 -29.90 6.34 0.84
C ILE A 35 -30.72 5.24 1.54
N GLU A 36 -31.27 5.49 2.74
CA GLU A 36 -31.96 4.49 3.58
C GLU A 36 -31.32 3.09 3.51
N THR A 37 -30.04 2.99 3.92
CA THR A 37 -29.26 1.76 3.75
C THR A 37 -29.81 0.62 4.63
N GLU A 38 -30.05 -0.56 4.05
CA GLU A 38 -30.45 -1.77 4.80
C GLU A 38 -29.28 -2.37 5.58
N PHE A 39 -28.14 -2.54 4.90
CA PHE A 39 -26.89 -2.99 5.50
C PHE A 39 -25.70 -2.34 4.78
N PHE A 40 -24.57 -2.22 5.49
CA PHE A 40 -23.33 -1.72 4.90
C PHE A 40 -22.15 -2.61 5.28
N LEU A 41 -21.10 -2.50 4.46
CA LEU A 41 -19.78 -3.04 4.71
C LEU A 41 -18.75 -1.94 4.46
N LEU A 42 -17.97 -1.58 5.48
CA LEU A 42 -16.87 -0.63 5.35
C LEU A 42 -15.56 -1.35 5.66
N GLU A 43 -14.56 -1.18 4.81
CA GLU A 43 -13.20 -1.67 5.05
C GLU A 43 -12.31 -0.54 5.57
N ASN A 44 -11.38 -0.89 6.44
CA ASN A 44 -10.30 -0.01 6.83
C ASN A 44 -9.03 -0.81 7.17
N VAL A 45 -7.91 -0.09 7.30
CA VAL A 45 -6.70 -0.63 7.91
C VAL A 45 -6.97 -1.06 9.36
N ASP A 46 -6.13 -1.93 9.89
CA ASP A 46 -6.24 -2.38 11.27
C ASP A 46 -5.96 -1.21 12.23
N MET A 47 -7.01 -0.72 12.90
CA MET A 47 -6.97 0.37 13.88
C MET A 47 -6.83 -0.13 15.32
N THR A 48 -6.51 -1.42 15.50
CA THR A 48 -6.42 -2.07 16.82
C THR A 48 -4.99 -2.28 17.30
N SER A 49 -4.00 -1.71 16.61
CA SER A 49 -2.59 -1.75 17.00
C SER A 49 -2.30 -0.95 18.28
N ALA A 50 -1.30 -1.40 19.04
CA ALA A 50 -0.92 -0.89 20.35
C ALA A 50 -0.55 0.62 20.38
N ASP A 51 -0.20 1.21 19.25
CA ASP A 51 0.21 2.61 19.13
C ASP A 51 -0.96 3.61 19.32
N ASP A 52 -2.21 3.14 19.20
CA ASP A 52 -3.42 3.95 19.42
C ASP A 52 -3.93 3.89 20.88
N TYR A 53 -3.23 3.18 21.76
CA TYR A 53 -3.66 2.97 23.16
C TYR A 53 -3.16 4.06 24.11
N ASN A 54 -3.48 5.33 23.82
CA ASN A 54 -3.20 6.44 24.73
C ASN A 54 -4.31 6.61 25.78
N GLY A 55 -4.41 5.64 26.69
CA GLY A 55 -4.84 5.84 28.08
C GLY A 55 -6.25 6.35 28.44
N ALA A 56 -7.05 6.88 27.52
CA ALA A 56 -8.36 7.44 27.84
C ALA A 56 -9.27 7.52 26.61
N GLY A 57 -10.21 6.57 26.45
CA GLY A 57 -11.46 6.74 25.69
C GLY A 57 -11.42 7.15 24.19
N ASP A 58 -10.26 7.49 23.63
CA ASP A 58 -10.08 8.14 22.33
C ASP A 58 -9.46 7.18 21.30
N CYS A 59 -9.94 5.94 21.24
CA CYS A 59 -9.58 5.06 20.13
C CYS A 59 -10.49 5.38 18.93
N ASN A 60 -9.89 5.74 17.79
CA ASN A 60 -10.59 6.01 16.52
C ASN A 60 -11.63 4.92 16.17
N PHE A 61 -11.30 3.66 16.50
CA PHE A 61 -12.20 2.53 16.40
C PHE A 61 -13.53 2.74 17.14
N GLU A 62 -13.50 3.11 18.42
CA GLU A 62 -14.70 3.30 19.24
C GLU A 62 -15.52 4.50 18.75
N ASN A 63 -14.86 5.57 18.32
CA ASN A 63 -15.53 6.73 17.74
C ASN A 63 -16.28 6.38 16.45
N VAL A 64 -15.67 5.56 15.57
CA VAL A 64 -16.33 5.06 14.36
C VAL A 64 -17.52 4.16 14.72
N MET A 65 -17.34 3.22 15.65
CA MET A 65 -18.40 2.32 16.11
C MET A 65 -19.58 3.09 16.71
N LEU A 66 -19.31 4.08 17.56
CA LEU A 66 -20.33 4.93 18.17
C LEU A 66 -21.07 5.74 17.10
N SER A 67 -20.34 6.40 16.21
CA SER A 67 -20.91 7.22 15.12
C SER A 67 -21.86 6.42 14.22
N LEU A 68 -21.45 5.21 13.81
CA LEU A 68 -22.29 4.32 12.99
C LEU A 68 -23.52 3.81 13.76
N ARG A 69 -23.38 3.49 15.06
CA ARG A 69 -24.49 3.07 15.91
C ARG A 69 -25.53 4.17 16.14
N GLN A 70 -25.06 5.43 16.23
CA GLN A 70 -25.91 6.62 16.37
C GLN A 70 -26.74 6.89 15.10
N GLN A 71 -26.27 6.50 13.92
CA GLN A 71 -27.09 6.53 12.69
C GLN A 71 -28.20 5.47 12.65
N GLY A 72 -28.39 4.69 13.74
CA GLY A 72 -29.47 3.71 13.83
C GLY A 72 -29.07 2.29 13.39
N PHE A 73 -27.79 2.03 13.18
CA PHE A 73 -27.29 0.70 12.82
C PHE A 73 -26.89 -0.13 14.04
N ALA A 74 -27.10 -1.44 13.98
CA ALA A 74 -26.39 -2.40 14.78
C ALA A 74 -25.09 -2.74 14.04
N VAL A 75 -23.95 -2.63 14.71
CA VAL A 75 -22.63 -2.69 14.05
C VAL A 75 -21.70 -3.64 14.78
N LYS A 76 -20.99 -4.48 14.03
CA LYS A 76 -19.91 -5.34 14.51
C LYS A 76 -18.72 -5.23 13.56
N ALA A 77 -17.52 -5.18 14.11
CA ALA A 77 -16.29 -5.18 13.33
C ALA A 77 -15.65 -6.57 13.30
N TYR A 78 -15.01 -6.90 12.18
CA TYR A 78 -14.31 -8.16 11.97
C TYR A 78 -12.89 -7.87 11.48
N ARG A 79 -11.91 -8.37 12.22
CA ARG A 79 -10.50 -8.32 11.83
C ARG A 79 -10.16 -9.56 11.01
N ILE A 80 -9.76 -9.34 9.76
CA ILE A 80 -9.59 -10.38 8.75
C ILE A 80 -8.14 -10.36 8.27
N GLN A 81 -7.47 -11.51 8.32
CA GLN A 81 -6.15 -11.73 7.76
C GLN A 81 -6.29 -12.44 6.41
N SER A 82 -5.81 -11.83 5.34
CA SER A 82 -6.02 -12.32 3.96
C SER A 82 -5.45 -13.73 3.72
N SER A 83 -4.35 -14.08 4.41
CA SER A 83 -3.76 -15.42 4.34
C SER A 83 -4.66 -16.53 4.89
N ASP A 84 -5.59 -16.21 5.80
CA ASP A 84 -6.57 -17.19 6.30
C ASP A 84 -7.60 -17.55 5.22
N TYR A 85 -7.68 -16.81 4.11
CA TYR A 85 -8.71 -16.96 3.08
C TYR A 85 -8.10 -17.23 1.69
N GLY A 86 -6.93 -17.87 1.65
CA GLY A 86 -6.32 -18.35 0.39
C GLY A 86 -5.63 -17.28 -0.45
N VAL A 87 -5.48 -16.07 0.07
CA VAL A 87 -4.72 -15.02 -0.60
C VAL A 87 -3.26 -15.12 -0.13
N PRO A 88 -2.27 -15.30 -1.01
CA PRO A 88 -0.85 -15.37 -0.65
C PRO A 88 -0.29 -13.98 -0.31
N GLN A 89 -0.92 -13.30 0.65
CA GLN A 89 -0.58 -11.95 1.08
C GLN A 89 -0.79 -11.80 2.59
N ARG A 90 0.21 -11.25 3.28
CA ARG A 90 0.10 -10.81 4.68
C ARG A 90 -0.55 -9.44 4.74
N ARG A 91 -1.89 -9.42 4.71
CA ARG A 91 -2.68 -8.19 4.81
C ARG A 91 -3.82 -8.39 5.80
N VAL A 92 -3.78 -7.61 6.89
CA VAL A 92 -4.85 -7.54 7.90
C VAL A 92 -5.72 -6.33 7.61
N ARG A 93 -7.04 -6.52 7.61
CA ARG A 93 -8.03 -5.46 7.41
C ARG A 93 -9.18 -5.58 8.38
N LEU A 94 -9.73 -4.44 8.75
CA LEU A 94 -10.85 -4.31 9.65
C LEU A 94 -12.11 -4.02 8.82
N PHE A 95 -13.14 -4.84 9.01
CA PHE A 95 -14.40 -4.72 8.29
C PHE A 95 -15.53 -4.39 9.26
N PHE A 96 -16.14 -3.23 9.11
CA PHE A 96 -17.34 -2.85 9.86
C PHE A 96 -18.57 -3.32 9.08
N VAL A 97 -19.38 -4.17 9.72
CA VAL A 97 -20.65 -4.64 9.17
C VAL A 97 -21.78 -4.01 9.97
N GLY A 98 -22.65 -3.27 9.30
CA GLY A 98 -23.81 -2.63 9.92
C GLY A 98 -25.12 -3.10 9.32
N PHE A 99 -26.14 -3.28 10.16
CA PHE A 99 -27.53 -3.54 9.76
C PHE A 99 -28.44 -2.49 10.36
N ASN A 100 -29.37 -1.97 9.56
CA ASN A 100 -30.35 -0.98 10.01
C ASN A 100 -31.27 -1.62 11.06
N LYS A 101 -31.29 -1.10 12.29
CA LYS A 101 -32.04 -1.69 13.41
C LYS A 101 -33.55 -1.73 13.18
N LYS A 102 -34.08 -0.82 12.35
CA LYS A 102 -35.51 -0.79 12.03
C LYS A 102 -35.91 -1.97 11.15
N LEU A 103 -35.08 -2.30 10.16
CA LEU A 103 -35.32 -3.39 9.21
C LEU A 103 -34.85 -4.74 9.77
N HIS A 104 -33.76 -4.73 10.54
CA HIS A 104 -33.12 -5.90 11.12
C HIS A 104 -32.91 -5.69 12.62
N PRO A 105 -33.95 -5.89 13.46
CA PRO A 105 -33.85 -5.67 14.91
C PRO A 105 -32.91 -6.68 15.59
N ASN A 106 -32.79 -7.89 15.03
CA ASN A 106 -31.96 -8.98 15.55
C ASN A 106 -30.96 -9.49 14.50
N PRO A 107 -29.94 -8.69 14.13
CA PRO A 107 -28.97 -9.08 13.13
C PRO A 107 -28.14 -10.27 13.60
N LYS A 108 -28.08 -11.33 12.79
CA LYS A 108 -27.42 -12.59 13.13
C LYS A 108 -25.91 -12.53 12.90
N PHE A 109 -25.22 -11.64 13.60
CA PHE A 109 -23.77 -11.49 13.50
C PHE A 109 -23.00 -12.79 13.78
N ASP A 110 -23.52 -13.67 14.62
CA ASP A 110 -22.88 -14.96 14.91
C ASP A 110 -22.86 -15.89 13.70
N ASN A 111 -23.85 -15.80 12.81
CA ASN A 111 -23.82 -16.56 11.56
C ASN A 111 -22.71 -16.07 10.64
N ILE A 112 -22.44 -14.75 10.62
CA ILE A 112 -21.32 -14.17 9.88
C ILE A 112 -20.00 -14.67 10.47
N ALA A 113 -19.83 -14.61 11.80
CA ALA A 113 -18.64 -15.12 12.47
C ALA A 113 -18.40 -16.62 12.21
N LYS A 114 -19.46 -17.44 12.30
CA LYS A 114 -19.40 -18.88 12.00
C LYS A 114 -19.00 -19.15 10.55
N ARG A 115 -19.58 -18.41 9.59
CA ARG A 115 -19.22 -18.54 8.16
C ARG A 115 -17.79 -18.11 7.91
N LEU A 116 -17.35 -16.97 8.46
CA LEU A 116 -15.96 -16.52 8.34
C LEU A 116 -15.00 -17.58 8.86
N GLN A 117 -15.27 -18.15 10.04
CA GLN A 117 -14.46 -19.22 10.61
C GLN A 117 -14.46 -20.48 9.75
N GLY A 118 -15.62 -20.87 9.20
CA GLY A 118 -15.74 -22.04 8.32
C GLY A 118 -15.10 -21.86 6.93
N MET A 119 -14.97 -20.62 6.46
CA MET A 119 -14.30 -20.28 5.20
C MET A 119 -12.79 -20.13 5.34
N LYS A 120 -12.25 -20.17 6.57
CA LYS A 120 -10.80 -20.13 6.77
C LYS A 120 -10.15 -21.34 6.12
N LEU A 121 -9.27 -21.08 5.17
CA LEU A 121 -8.43 -22.08 4.55
C LEU A 121 -7.22 -22.35 5.44
N LYS A 122 -6.79 -23.61 5.46
CA LYS A 122 -5.48 -23.94 6.00
C LYS A 122 -4.45 -23.22 5.15
N CYS A 123 -3.68 -22.32 5.76
CA CYS A 123 -2.53 -21.72 5.11
C CYS A 123 -1.59 -22.86 4.71
N GLN A 124 -1.50 -23.15 3.42
CA GLN A 124 -0.54 -24.13 2.93
C GLN A 124 0.86 -23.50 3.13
N PRO A 125 1.84 -24.25 3.65
CA PRO A 125 3.20 -23.74 3.74
C PRO A 125 3.66 -23.26 2.35
N PRO A 126 4.41 -22.15 2.24
CA PRO A 126 4.86 -21.64 0.94
C PRO A 126 5.55 -22.68 0.06
N ALA A 127 6.20 -23.67 0.68
CA ALA A 127 6.82 -24.82 0.02
C ALA A 127 5.85 -25.60 -0.88
N ASP A 128 4.56 -25.70 -0.52
CA ASP A 128 3.56 -26.44 -1.29
C ASP A 128 3.17 -25.72 -2.59
N PHE A 129 3.52 -24.44 -2.73
CA PHE A 129 3.35 -23.65 -3.95
C PHE A 129 4.64 -23.55 -4.78
N LEU A 130 5.76 -24.03 -4.26
CA LEU A 130 7.02 -24.04 -4.99
C LEU A 130 7.08 -25.27 -5.88
N LEU A 131 7.56 -25.07 -7.11
CA LEU A 131 7.91 -26.19 -7.96
C LEU A 131 9.12 -26.93 -7.37
N PRO A 132 9.17 -28.27 -7.48
CA PRO A 132 10.33 -29.05 -7.10
C PRO A 132 11.63 -28.52 -7.74
N ALA A 133 12.76 -28.65 -7.04
CA ALA A 133 14.05 -28.14 -7.51
C ALA A 133 14.50 -28.78 -8.83
N ASP A 134 14.06 -30.01 -9.09
CA ASP A 134 14.30 -30.79 -10.31
C ASP A 134 13.29 -30.49 -11.44
N SER A 135 12.32 -29.61 -11.22
CA SER A 135 11.39 -29.18 -12.27
C SER A 135 12.13 -28.51 -13.43
N CYS A 136 11.75 -28.85 -14.66
CA CYS A 136 12.30 -28.26 -15.89
C CYS A 136 12.13 -26.73 -15.93
N VAL A 137 11.08 -26.20 -15.30
CA VAL A 137 10.81 -24.76 -15.21
C VAL A 137 11.81 -24.09 -14.25
N VAL A 138 12.08 -24.72 -13.10
CA VAL A 138 13.00 -24.21 -12.08
C VAL A 138 14.43 -24.25 -12.60
N THR A 139 14.85 -25.40 -13.12
CA THR A 139 16.18 -25.57 -13.73
C THR A 139 16.40 -24.62 -14.90
N GLY A 140 15.41 -24.48 -15.80
CA GLY A 140 15.50 -23.52 -16.90
C GLY A 140 15.61 -22.05 -16.46
N GLU A 141 14.90 -21.66 -15.40
CA GLU A 141 15.03 -20.31 -14.83
C GLU A 141 16.38 -20.08 -14.14
N ILE A 142 16.91 -21.09 -13.43
CA ILE A 142 18.25 -21.05 -12.84
C ILE A 142 19.30 -20.83 -13.94
N THR A 143 19.30 -21.66 -14.98
CA THR A 143 20.25 -21.54 -16.09
C THR A 143 20.14 -20.20 -16.81
N ARG A 144 18.91 -19.68 -17.00
CA ARG A 144 18.68 -18.34 -17.57
C ARG A 144 19.35 -17.25 -16.73
N ARG A 145 19.20 -17.31 -15.40
CA ARG A 145 19.78 -16.33 -14.48
C ARG A 145 21.30 -16.43 -14.44
N GLU A 146 21.85 -17.63 -14.37
CA GLU A 146 23.30 -17.87 -14.42
C GLU A 146 23.89 -17.31 -15.72
N PHE A 147 23.25 -17.57 -16.87
CA PHE A 147 23.69 -17.01 -18.14
C PHE A 147 23.63 -15.47 -18.16
N ALA A 148 22.60 -14.87 -17.57
CA ALA A 148 22.48 -13.41 -17.48
C ALA A 148 23.59 -12.80 -16.61
N ILE A 149 23.93 -13.45 -15.49
CA ILE A 149 25.03 -13.05 -14.59
C ILE A 149 26.36 -13.13 -15.34
N LEU A 150 26.66 -14.28 -15.95
CA LEU A 150 27.89 -14.49 -16.71
C LEU A 150 28.06 -13.44 -17.81
N LYS A 151 26.98 -13.15 -18.56
CA LYS A 151 26.98 -12.12 -19.60
C LYS A 151 27.22 -10.71 -19.02
N ALA A 152 26.72 -10.43 -17.83
CA ALA A 152 26.95 -9.16 -17.13
C ALA A 152 28.40 -9.03 -16.67
N GLU A 153 29.00 -10.10 -16.14
CA GLU A 153 30.40 -10.17 -15.73
C GLU A 153 31.34 -9.95 -16.92
N VAL A 154 31.13 -10.68 -18.02
CA VAL A 154 31.91 -10.50 -19.26
C VAL A 154 31.80 -9.06 -19.78
N ARG A 155 30.61 -8.44 -19.69
CA ARG A 155 30.45 -7.03 -20.07
C ARG A 155 31.19 -6.09 -19.11
N ALA A 156 31.21 -6.38 -17.82
CA ALA A 156 31.92 -5.60 -16.82
C ALA A 156 33.44 -5.68 -17.01
N GLU A 157 33.97 -6.88 -17.26
CA GLU A 157 35.39 -7.10 -17.57
C GLU A 157 35.80 -6.38 -18.85
N ASN A 158 35.02 -6.51 -19.92
CA ASN A 158 35.29 -5.79 -21.17
C ASN A 158 35.26 -4.26 -21.00
N ARG A 159 34.39 -3.74 -20.12
CA ARG A 159 34.38 -2.31 -19.78
C ARG A 159 35.62 -1.90 -19.00
N LYS A 160 36.07 -2.73 -18.06
CA LYS A 160 37.31 -2.50 -17.29
C LYS A 160 38.53 -2.52 -18.20
N ALA A 161 38.66 -3.54 -19.05
CA ALA A 161 39.73 -3.65 -20.03
C ALA A 161 39.80 -2.44 -20.97
N LYS A 162 38.65 -1.98 -21.51
CA LYS A 162 38.58 -0.77 -22.34
C LYS A 162 38.98 0.50 -21.58
N LYS A 163 38.67 0.59 -20.29
CA LYS A 163 39.10 1.71 -19.46
C LYS A 163 40.62 1.69 -19.25
N ASP A 164 41.18 0.52 -18.95
CA ASP A 164 42.62 0.33 -18.75
C ASP A 164 43.43 0.56 -20.04
N THR A 165 42.88 0.27 -21.23
CA THR A 165 43.53 0.62 -22.51
C THR A 165 43.45 2.12 -22.78
N LYS A 166 42.30 2.74 -22.49
CA LYS A 166 42.10 4.18 -22.68
C LYS A 166 42.94 5.03 -21.71
N ASP A 167 43.18 4.54 -20.50
CA ASP A 167 44.05 5.21 -19.54
C ASP A 167 45.54 5.03 -19.94
N LYS A 168 45.93 3.91 -20.58
CA LYS A 168 47.27 3.71 -21.15
C LYS A 168 47.54 4.53 -22.42
N ASP A 169 46.54 4.78 -23.26
CA ASP A 169 46.69 5.64 -24.44
C ASP A 169 46.73 7.14 -24.05
N LYS A 170 46.19 7.52 -22.90
CA LYS A 170 46.32 8.89 -22.37
C LYS A 170 47.71 9.22 -21.81
N ASP A 171 48.48 8.23 -21.38
CA ASP A 171 49.86 8.42 -20.93
C ASP A 171 50.88 8.48 -22.09
N LYS A 172 50.41 8.43 -23.35
CA LYS A 172 51.25 8.56 -24.56
C LYS A 172 51.08 9.87 -25.34
N ASP A 173 50.10 10.69 -24.98
CA ASP A 173 49.87 12.00 -25.61
C ASP A 173 50.01 13.10 -24.53
N GLU A 174 51.21 13.26 -23.99
CA GLU A 174 51.64 14.58 -23.53
C GLU A 174 52.18 15.33 -24.75
N ASP A 175 51.63 16.51 -24.98
CA ASP A 175 51.94 17.47 -26.05
C ASP A 175 51.14 17.27 -27.36
N ASP A 176 49.91 17.79 -27.37
CA ASP A 176 49.49 18.76 -28.38
C ASP A 176 48.12 19.35 -28.01
N GLY A 177 48.07 20.68 -27.88
CA GLY A 177 46.88 21.43 -27.53
C GLY A 177 45.81 21.35 -28.61
N ILE A 178 44.74 20.59 -28.37
CA ILE A 178 43.54 20.59 -29.22
C ILE A 178 42.29 20.70 -28.35
N GLU A 179 41.50 21.74 -28.62
CA GLU A 179 40.22 22.04 -27.99
C GLU A 179 39.29 20.82 -28.02
N LYS A 180 38.89 20.36 -26.83
CA LYS A 180 37.91 19.27 -26.71
C LYS A 180 36.56 19.76 -27.20
N GLU A 181 36.11 19.20 -28.33
CA GLU A 181 34.74 19.34 -28.82
C GLU A 181 33.74 19.19 -27.67
N PHE A 182 32.99 20.26 -27.44
CA PHE A 182 31.95 20.33 -26.43
C PHE A 182 30.91 19.23 -26.66
N SER A 183 30.69 18.41 -25.63
CA SER A 183 29.77 17.28 -25.68
C SER A 183 28.39 17.70 -26.21
N LYS A 184 27.97 17.09 -27.32
CA LYS A 184 26.71 17.29 -28.06
C LYS A 184 25.46 17.41 -27.17
N TRP A 185 25.49 16.78 -25.99
CA TRP A 185 24.39 16.78 -25.02
C TRP A 185 24.30 18.05 -24.17
N LYS A 186 25.42 18.74 -23.94
CA LYS A 186 25.45 19.98 -23.14
C LYS A 186 24.76 21.13 -23.88
N GLY A 187 24.90 21.19 -25.21
CA GLY A 187 24.18 22.15 -26.06
C GLY A 187 22.67 21.95 -26.02
N VAL A 188 22.20 20.70 -26.13
CA VAL A 188 20.77 20.37 -26.06
C VAL A 188 20.15 20.76 -24.71
N HIS A 189 20.88 20.54 -23.61
CA HIS A 189 20.40 20.92 -22.27
C HIS A 189 20.32 22.45 -22.07
N MET A 190 21.26 23.21 -22.63
CA MET A 190 21.23 24.67 -22.59
C MET A 190 20.08 25.25 -23.41
N GLU A 191 19.84 24.72 -24.61
CA GLU A 191 18.76 25.16 -25.49
C GLU A 191 17.36 24.90 -24.88
N LEU A 192 17.20 23.77 -24.19
CA LEU A 192 15.97 23.45 -23.44
C LEU A 192 15.76 24.35 -22.22
N ALA A 193 16.84 24.77 -21.56
CA ALA A 193 16.76 25.68 -20.42
C ALA A 193 16.37 27.10 -20.84
N GLU A 194 16.90 27.60 -21.95
CA GLU A 194 16.54 28.91 -22.51
C GLU A 194 15.09 28.96 -22.97
N LYS A 195 14.59 27.91 -23.63
CA LYS A 195 13.18 27.81 -24.04
C LYS A 195 12.20 27.79 -22.86
N ARG A 196 12.65 27.40 -21.67
CA ARG A 196 11.82 27.30 -20.46
C ARG A 196 11.69 28.61 -19.68
N LEU A 197 12.52 29.62 -20.01
CA LEU A 197 12.51 30.94 -19.39
C LEU A 197 11.65 31.96 -20.15
N LEU A 198 11.04 31.57 -21.28
CA LEU A 198 10.22 32.41 -22.15
C LEU A 198 8.71 32.09 -22.09
N VAL A 199 8.26 31.42 -21.03
CA VAL A 199 6.83 31.17 -20.73
C VAL A 199 6.47 31.67 -19.35
#